data_AF-A0AAD1R4N6-F1
#
_entry.id   AF-A0AAD1R4N6-F1
#
_cell.length_a   1.000
_cell.length_b   1.000
_cell.length_c   1.000
_cell.angle_alpha   90.00
_cell.angle_beta   90.00
_cell.angle_gamma   90.00
#
_symmetry.space_group_name_H-M   'P 1'
#
loop_
_entity.id
_entity.type
_entity.pdbx_description
1 polymer ?
#
loop_
_entity_poly.entity_id
_entity_poly.type
_entity_poly.pdbx_seq_one_letter_code
_entity_poly.pdbx_strand_id
1 'polypeptide(L)'
;MRSVSRDQAPPPPVFPAADVAARRCTCHPAGGDRTEMLGGLALLAGLALLHNAGAKTVHGSFDSALAWHSRGQHIVTFLFHGDQAVLCVRITNVAAAAGKDATLYLYQNEQWLKMHGSMEEYSCTEKLSLAQVLIPLNQTEYNYTLPQIVYPKAWYAIYADKYTCLMSYEDPKSDDITYEVTLLNPDAAGNPFDHFGADESGLHEFYFLLVLVYFVAACIYIQALWQTIKKGGPMHTVLKVLSIALLLQAVSALANYIHFSRYARDGKGVPFIGSFAELCDIASEVQMLYLLLSLCMGWTLSRMKKSQSKPLQWDSTPTSTGFAVVAVTAQVILLVWEQFEENEHHSFHAHLSLAGTLLIALKICLAMSLAFGLYQIISLERSTMKRQFYITFSKVCILCLNCALHCSHGFVCLHCV
;
A
#
# COMPACT_ATOMS: atom_id res chain seq x y z
N MET A 1 52.82 -36.27 -76.36
CA MET A 1 51.43 -35.90 -75.98
C MET A 1 51.05 -36.68 -74.75
N ARG A 2 50.36 -36.07 -73.75
CA ARG A 2 49.72 -36.73 -72.58
C ARG A 2 50.69 -37.48 -71.62
N SER A 3 50.35 -37.79 -70.35
CA SER A 3 49.46 -37.13 -69.38
C SER A 3 49.53 -37.77 -67.97
N VAL A 4 49.43 -36.95 -66.91
CA VAL A 4 48.62 -37.19 -65.67
C VAL A 4 49.02 -38.28 -64.65
N SER A 5 49.07 -37.87 -63.36
CA SER A 5 48.88 -38.66 -62.11
C SER A 5 49.87 -39.77 -61.74
N ARG A 6 49.95 -40.26 -60.48
CA ARG A 6 49.80 -39.68 -59.10
C ARG A 6 50.22 -40.79 -58.10
N ASP A 7 50.24 -40.47 -56.80
CA ASP A 7 50.19 -41.41 -55.66
C ASP A 7 51.43 -42.31 -55.42
N GLN A 8 51.76 -42.76 -54.20
CA GLN A 8 51.61 -42.16 -52.86
C GLN A 8 52.59 -42.87 -51.89
N ALA A 9 53.16 -42.17 -50.90
CA ALA A 9 54.06 -42.77 -49.90
C ALA A 9 53.79 -42.22 -48.48
N PRO A 10 53.87 -43.04 -47.41
CA PRO A 10 53.54 -42.62 -46.03
C PRO A 10 54.72 -41.94 -45.29
N PRO A 11 54.45 -41.06 -44.31
CA PRO A 11 55.49 -40.30 -43.58
C PRO A 11 55.97 -40.96 -42.26
N PRO A 12 57.13 -40.54 -41.73
CA PRO A 12 57.63 -40.94 -40.41
C PRO A 12 56.97 -40.16 -39.23
N PRO A 13 57.12 -40.64 -37.97
CA PRO A 13 56.48 -40.04 -36.78
C PRO A 13 57.19 -38.79 -36.23
N VAL A 14 56.50 -38.07 -35.32
CA VAL A 14 56.88 -36.73 -34.81
C VAL A 14 57.06 -36.71 -33.28
N PHE A 15 58.03 -35.93 -32.81
CA PHE A 15 58.27 -35.50 -31.41
C PHE A 15 58.16 -33.95 -31.33
N PRO A 16 58.08 -33.27 -30.15
CA PRO A 16 57.80 -33.72 -28.77
C PRO A 16 56.45 -33.05 -28.29
N ALA A 17 56.17 -32.48 -27.10
CA ALA A 17 56.89 -32.22 -25.85
C ALA A 17 55.97 -31.96 -24.62
N ALA A 18 56.47 -32.37 -23.44
CA ALA A 18 56.54 -31.69 -22.12
C ALA A 18 55.37 -30.92 -21.42
N ASP A 19 55.45 -31.02 -20.07
CA ASP A 19 55.03 -30.12 -18.99
C ASP A 19 53.55 -29.91 -18.54
N VAL A 20 53.21 -30.68 -17.49
CA VAL A 20 52.72 -30.23 -16.16
C VAL A 20 51.83 -28.99 -16.09
N ALA A 21 50.55 -29.21 -15.74
CA ALA A 21 49.68 -28.21 -15.11
C ALA A 21 48.76 -28.84 -14.05
N ALA A 22 48.57 -28.18 -12.91
CA ALA A 22 47.85 -28.73 -11.76
C ALA A 22 46.32 -28.79 -11.98
N ARG A 23 45.68 -29.91 -11.60
CA ARG A 23 44.21 -29.99 -11.49
C ARG A 23 43.72 -29.26 -10.25
N ARG A 24 43.40 -27.98 -10.44
CA ARG A 24 42.76 -27.08 -9.47
C ARG A 24 41.37 -27.61 -9.05
N CYS A 25 41.03 -27.47 -7.77
CA CYS A 25 39.72 -27.87 -7.24
C CYS A 25 38.57 -27.14 -7.95
N THR A 26 37.55 -27.89 -8.37
CA THR A 26 36.31 -27.35 -8.93
C THR A 26 35.31 -27.04 -7.84
N CYS A 27 35.34 -25.82 -7.30
CA CYS A 27 34.24 -25.30 -6.51
C CYS A 27 33.03 -25.05 -7.41
N HIS A 28 31.89 -25.69 -7.11
CA HIS A 28 30.60 -25.27 -7.67
C HIS A 28 30.24 -23.88 -7.10
N PRO A 29 29.94 -22.87 -7.94
CA PRO A 29 29.20 -21.72 -7.46
C PRO A 29 27.75 -22.14 -7.20
N ALA A 30 27.22 -21.86 -6.01
CA ALA A 30 25.84 -22.19 -5.66
C ALA A 30 24.87 -21.37 -6.53
N GLY A 31 23.97 -22.07 -7.23
CA GLY A 31 22.86 -21.45 -7.97
C GLY A 31 21.73 -21.04 -7.03
N GLY A 32 21.96 -20.02 -6.21
CA GLY A 32 20.95 -19.49 -5.28
C GLY A 32 19.89 -18.65 -5.99
N ASP A 33 18.64 -18.79 -5.55
CA ASP A 33 17.47 -18.27 -6.25
C ASP A 33 17.29 -16.75 -6.06
N ARG A 34 17.51 -15.99 -7.14
CA ARG A 34 17.25 -14.54 -7.16
C ARG A 34 15.78 -14.20 -7.33
N THR A 35 14.99 -15.14 -7.83
CA THR A 35 13.53 -15.08 -7.90
C THR A 35 12.91 -15.14 -6.51
N GLU A 36 13.40 -16.04 -5.65
CA GLU A 36 12.97 -16.12 -4.25
C GLU A 36 13.43 -14.93 -3.41
N MET A 37 14.54 -14.26 -3.73
CA MET A 37 14.97 -13.06 -3.00
C MET A 37 14.00 -11.87 -3.20
N LEU A 38 13.49 -11.67 -4.42
CA LEU A 38 12.44 -10.67 -4.70
C LEU A 38 11.09 -11.10 -4.10
N GLY A 39 10.74 -12.38 -4.20
CA GLY A 39 9.56 -12.94 -3.53
C GLY A 39 9.60 -12.77 -2.00
N GLY A 40 10.76 -13.00 -1.39
CA GLY A 40 10.98 -12.90 0.05
C GLY A 40 10.91 -11.48 0.60
N LEU A 41 11.37 -10.47 -0.16
CA LEU A 41 11.18 -9.07 0.21
C LEU A 41 9.70 -8.66 0.17
N ALA A 42 8.97 -9.09 -0.86
CA ALA A 42 7.51 -8.91 -0.91
C ALA A 42 6.78 -9.69 0.20
N LEU A 43 7.27 -10.88 0.56
CA LEU A 43 6.73 -11.67 1.67
C LEU A 43 6.97 -10.99 3.03
N LEU A 44 8.12 -10.36 3.23
CA LEU A 44 8.43 -9.61 4.47
C LEU A 44 7.57 -8.35 4.61
N ALA A 45 7.30 -7.63 3.52
CA ALA A 45 6.32 -6.54 3.51
C ALA A 45 4.91 -7.07 3.82
N GLY A 46 4.48 -8.16 3.16
CA GLY A 46 3.20 -8.83 3.42
C GLY A 46 3.04 -9.38 4.84
N LEU A 47 4.14 -9.73 5.52
CA LEU A 47 4.14 -10.15 6.92
C LEU A 47 4.03 -8.97 7.91
N ALA A 48 4.51 -7.78 7.55
CA ALA A 48 4.32 -6.57 8.34
C ALA A 48 2.87 -6.06 8.26
N LEU A 49 2.25 -6.13 7.08
CA LEU A 49 0.87 -5.70 6.81
C LEU A 49 -0.22 -6.52 7.53
N LEU A 50 0.12 -7.69 8.11
CA LEU A 50 -0.84 -8.51 8.85
C LEU A 50 -1.29 -7.93 10.20
N HIS A 51 -0.76 -6.78 10.63
CA HIS A 51 -0.92 -6.31 12.01
C HIS A 51 -1.96 -5.21 12.23
N ASN A 52 -2.29 -4.39 11.22
CA ASN A 52 -3.22 -3.27 11.39
C ASN A 52 -4.35 -3.31 10.37
N ALA A 53 -5.54 -3.71 10.85
CA ALA A 53 -6.80 -3.50 10.16
C ALA A 53 -7.73 -2.74 11.13
N GLY A 54 -7.67 -1.41 11.08
CA GLY A 54 -8.39 -0.52 11.98
C GLY A 54 -9.90 -0.62 11.80
N ALA A 55 -10.60 -1.18 12.80
CA ALA A 55 -12.05 -1.07 12.90
C ALA A 55 -12.41 0.24 13.61
N LYS A 56 -13.19 1.11 12.96
CA LYS A 56 -13.55 2.44 13.50
C LYS A 56 -14.62 2.33 14.61
N THR A 57 -15.35 1.22 14.69
CA THR A 57 -15.90 0.73 15.96
C THR A 57 -14.80 0.07 16.80
N VAL A 58 -14.18 0.83 17.70
CA VAL A 58 -13.03 0.38 18.51
C VAL A 58 -13.51 -0.39 19.75
N HIS A 59 -12.85 -1.53 20.02
CA HIS A 59 -13.04 -2.37 21.20
C HIS A 59 -11.74 -2.45 21.99
N GLY A 60 -11.81 -2.38 23.32
CA GLY A 60 -10.63 -2.48 24.16
C GLY A 60 -10.94 -2.47 25.66
N SER A 61 -9.91 -2.30 26.47
CA SER A 61 -9.98 -2.10 27.92
C SER A 61 -9.38 -0.76 28.31
N PHE A 62 -10.04 -0.04 29.21
CA PHE A 62 -9.47 1.15 29.82
C PHE A 62 -8.44 0.75 30.88
N ASP A 63 -7.20 1.18 30.66
CA ASP A 63 -6.02 0.79 31.44
C ASP A 63 -5.44 2.03 32.14
N SER A 64 -5.53 2.03 33.47
CA SER A 64 -5.05 3.11 34.33
C SER A 64 -3.51 3.23 34.33
N ALA A 65 -2.76 2.15 34.06
CA ALA A 65 -1.30 2.16 33.96
C ALA A 65 -0.85 2.78 32.63
N LEU A 66 -1.47 2.38 31.52
CA LEU A 66 -1.25 3.01 30.21
C LEU A 66 -1.63 4.49 30.28
N ALA A 67 -2.82 4.82 30.80
CA ALA A 67 -3.25 6.21 30.94
C ALA A 67 -2.28 7.04 31.78
N TRP A 68 -1.79 6.52 32.92
CA TRP A 68 -0.75 7.21 33.70
C TRP A 68 0.56 7.39 32.94
N HIS A 69 1.02 6.38 32.19
CA HIS A 69 2.28 6.43 31.47
C HIS A 69 2.25 7.43 30.30
N SER A 70 1.19 7.42 29.48
CA SER A 70 1.03 8.33 28.33
C SER A 70 0.37 9.67 28.67
N ARG A 71 -0.01 9.90 29.94
CA ARG A 71 -0.79 11.06 30.43
C ARG A 71 -2.16 11.20 29.74
N GLY A 72 -2.81 10.06 29.55
CA GLY A 72 -4.09 9.87 28.87
C GLY A 72 -3.97 8.74 27.85
N GLN A 73 -4.82 7.71 27.94
CA GLN A 73 -4.83 6.60 27.00
C GLN A 73 -5.58 7.04 25.73
N HIS A 74 -4.92 7.06 24.57
CA HIS A 74 -5.60 7.30 23.30
C HIS A 74 -6.53 6.13 22.97
N ILE A 75 -7.75 6.45 22.53
CA ILE A 75 -8.80 5.46 22.24
C ILE A 75 -9.13 5.43 20.75
N VAL A 76 -9.35 6.60 20.13
CA VAL A 76 -9.70 6.73 18.70
C VAL A 76 -9.51 8.18 18.22
N THR A 77 -9.19 8.35 16.94
CA THR A 77 -9.27 9.63 16.22
C THR A 77 -10.29 9.49 15.09
N PHE A 78 -11.14 10.49 14.88
CA PHE A 78 -12.23 10.42 13.87
C PHE A 78 -12.52 11.78 13.24
N LEU A 79 -12.72 11.81 11.92
CA LEU A 79 -13.11 13.01 11.17
C LEU A 79 -14.64 13.13 11.09
N PHE A 80 -15.22 13.84 12.04
CA PHE A 80 -16.66 14.14 12.04
C PHE A 80 -16.99 15.29 11.08
N HIS A 81 -18.18 15.24 10.47
CA HIS A 81 -18.71 16.27 9.56
C HIS A 81 -20.22 16.49 9.70
N GLY A 82 -20.71 17.64 9.26
CA GLY A 82 -22.13 17.94 9.13
C GLY A 82 -22.87 18.11 10.46
N ASP A 83 -24.19 17.89 10.40
CA ASP A 83 -25.09 18.00 11.54
C ASP A 83 -25.42 16.63 12.14
N GLN A 84 -25.76 16.60 13.42
CA GLN A 84 -26.18 15.40 14.16
C GLN A 84 -25.18 14.24 14.23
N ALA A 85 -23.89 14.43 13.91
CA ALA A 85 -22.84 13.44 14.16
C ALA A 85 -22.86 12.93 15.62
N VAL A 86 -22.69 11.63 15.85
CA VAL A 86 -22.82 10.99 17.17
C VAL A 86 -21.59 10.17 17.55
N LEU A 87 -21.19 10.29 18.81
CA LEU A 87 -20.30 9.37 19.50
C LEU A 87 -21.12 8.50 20.46
N CYS A 88 -21.14 7.19 20.24
CA CYS A 88 -21.73 6.20 21.14
C CYS A 88 -20.61 5.48 21.91
N VAL A 89 -20.68 5.46 23.24
CA VAL A 89 -19.71 4.79 24.13
C VAL A 89 -20.44 3.82 25.04
N ARG A 90 -20.10 2.53 24.97
CA ARG A 90 -20.67 1.48 25.81
C ARG A 90 -19.60 0.86 26.70
N ILE A 91 -19.92 0.61 27.97
CA ILE A 91 -19.01 0.03 28.97
C ILE A 91 -19.68 -1.11 29.74
N THR A 92 -18.90 -2.08 30.21
CA THR A 92 -19.40 -3.24 30.97
C THR A 92 -19.46 -2.99 32.48
N ASN A 93 -18.34 -2.57 33.09
CA ASN A 93 -18.23 -2.41 34.54
C ASN A 93 -18.36 -0.94 34.97
N VAL A 94 -19.61 -0.46 35.02
CA VAL A 94 -19.96 0.91 35.47
C VAL A 94 -19.52 1.18 36.91
N ALA A 95 -19.53 0.15 37.77
CA ALA A 95 -19.12 0.31 39.18
C ALA A 95 -17.61 0.56 39.31
N ALA A 96 -16.78 -0.16 38.55
CA ALA A 96 -15.34 0.13 38.46
C ALA A 96 -15.07 1.48 37.78
N ALA A 97 -15.80 1.84 36.73
CA ALA A 97 -15.64 3.12 36.04
C ALA A 97 -15.94 4.31 36.97
N ALA A 98 -17.09 4.30 37.66
CA ALA A 98 -17.40 5.28 38.69
C ALA A 98 -16.37 5.23 39.85
N GLY A 99 -15.92 4.04 40.25
CA GLY A 99 -14.88 3.86 41.26
C GLY A 99 -13.50 4.43 40.90
N LYS A 100 -13.19 4.59 39.61
CA LYS A 100 -11.96 5.23 39.10
C LYS A 100 -12.11 6.72 38.77
N ASP A 101 -13.33 7.27 38.89
CA ASP A 101 -13.69 8.59 38.34
C ASP A 101 -13.41 8.67 36.81
N ALA A 102 -13.59 7.54 36.13
CA ALA A 102 -13.28 7.34 34.70
C ALA A 102 -14.02 8.35 33.81
N THR A 103 -13.29 9.03 32.94
CA THR A 103 -13.83 10.08 32.06
C THR A 103 -13.20 10.00 30.68
N LEU A 104 -14.02 10.09 29.63
CA LEU A 104 -13.55 10.22 28.25
C LEU A 104 -13.48 11.71 27.87
N TYR A 105 -12.28 12.15 27.50
CA TYR A 105 -11.96 13.52 27.11
C TYR A 105 -11.90 13.61 25.59
N LEU A 106 -12.57 14.62 25.01
CA LEU A 106 -12.65 14.82 23.57
C LEU A 106 -11.97 16.14 23.19
N TYR A 107 -10.99 16.03 22.29
CA TYR A 107 -10.19 17.14 21.78
C TYR A 107 -10.41 17.37 20.29
N GLN A 108 -10.68 18.60 19.90
CA GLN A 108 -10.60 19.07 18.52
C GLN A 108 -9.14 19.24 18.10
N ASN A 109 -8.85 18.92 16.83
CA ASN A 109 -7.53 18.98 16.20
C ASN A 109 -6.73 20.26 16.53
N GLU A 110 -7.37 21.43 16.49
CA GLU A 110 -6.71 22.71 16.76
C GLU A 110 -6.13 22.83 18.17
N GLN A 111 -6.70 22.16 19.17
CA GLN A 111 -6.22 22.20 20.55
C GLN A 111 -5.33 20.99 20.87
N TRP A 112 -5.65 19.82 20.29
CA TRP A 112 -4.77 18.64 20.32
C TRP A 112 -3.36 18.95 19.77
N LEU A 113 -3.29 19.64 18.63
CA LEU A 113 -2.01 20.03 18.02
C LEU A 113 -1.29 21.13 18.81
N LYS A 114 -2.02 22.10 19.40
CA LYS A 114 -1.40 23.12 20.29
C LYS A 114 -0.75 22.47 21.51
N MET A 115 -1.38 21.46 22.10
CA MET A 115 -0.89 20.73 23.28
C MET A 115 0.36 19.88 23.04
N HIS A 116 0.62 19.49 21.79
CA HIS A 116 1.79 18.69 21.38
C HIS A 116 2.87 19.50 20.65
N GLY A 117 2.50 20.63 20.03
CA GLY A 117 3.42 21.53 19.32
C GLY A 117 3.91 22.73 20.14
N SER A 118 3.45 22.92 21.37
CA SER A 118 3.95 23.96 22.27
C SER A 118 5.33 23.60 22.83
N MET A 119 6.24 24.60 22.88
CA MET A 119 7.46 24.49 23.71
C MET A 119 7.19 24.74 25.20
N GLU A 120 5.97 25.10 25.56
CA GLU A 120 5.50 25.18 26.95
C GLU A 120 5.03 23.78 27.41
N GLU A 121 5.64 23.27 28.48
CA GLU A 121 5.26 22.00 29.11
C GLU A 121 3.99 22.16 29.96
N TYR A 122 2.81 22.02 29.36
CA TYR A 122 1.55 21.92 30.10
C TYR A 122 1.57 20.73 31.07
N SER A 123 1.18 20.96 32.32
CA SER A 123 1.01 19.88 33.31
C SER A 123 -0.12 18.93 32.91
N CYS A 124 -0.10 17.69 33.42
CA CYS A 124 -1.12 16.68 33.09
C CYS A 124 -2.57 17.18 33.34
N THR A 125 -2.79 17.90 34.44
CA THR A 125 -4.10 18.48 34.77
C THR A 125 -4.52 19.62 33.83
N GLU A 126 -3.57 20.42 33.33
CA GLU A 126 -3.86 21.44 32.31
C GLU A 126 -4.13 20.80 30.94
N LYS A 127 -3.40 19.73 30.58
CA LYS A 127 -3.67 18.95 29.37
C LYS A 127 -5.09 18.38 29.38
N LEU A 128 -5.56 17.83 30.50
CA LEU A 128 -6.95 17.35 30.64
C LEU A 128 -7.98 18.48 30.65
N SER A 129 -7.65 19.69 31.09
CA SER A 129 -8.60 20.83 31.10
C SER A 129 -8.80 21.48 29.72
N LEU A 130 -7.98 21.13 28.71
CA LEU A 130 -8.10 21.60 27.32
C LEU A 130 -9.09 20.79 26.45
N ALA A 131 -9.76 19.77 26.99
CA ALA A 131 -10.81 19.06 26.27
C ALA A 131 -12.08 19.91 26.13
N GLN A 132 -12.75 19.89 24.97
CA GLN A 132 -13.98 20.67 24.76
C GLN A 132 -15.22 19.94 25.27
N VAL A 133 -15.16 18.61 25.37
CA VAL A 133 -16.24 17.77 25.88
C VAL A 133 -15.63 16.72 26.82
N LEU A 134 -16.28 16.51 27.96
CA LEU A 134 -15.93 15.51 28.96
C LEU A 134 -17.15 14.61 29.16
N ILE A 135 -16.98 13.30 28.99
CA ILE A 135 -18.02 12.29 29.17
C ILE A 135 -17.64 11.42 30.38
N PRO A 136 -18.19 11.68 31.59
CA PRO A 136 -17.91 10.88 32.77
C PRO A 136 -18.63 9.52 32.65
N LEU A 137 -17.90 8.43 32.86
CA LEU A 137 -18.34 7.07 32.55
C LEU A 137 -19.09 6.40 33.71
N ASN A 138 -20.26 6.95 34.06
CA ASN A 138 -21.14 6.52 35.16
C ASN A 138 -22.44 5.78 34.73
N GLN A 139 -22.56 5.39 33.46
CA GLN A 139 -23.68 4.64 32.86
C GLN A 139 -23.15 3.60 31.86
N THR A 140 -23.96 2.60 31.52
CA THR A 140 -23.58 1.52 30.59
C THR A 140 -23.43 1.99 29.14
N GLU A 141 -24.11 3.06 28.75
CA GLU A 141 -24.17 3.54 27.36
C GLU A 141 -24.37 5.06 27.34
N TYR A 142 -23.53 5.76 26.55
CA TYR A 142 -23.56 7.20 26.32
C TYR A 142 -23.71 7.47 24.84
N ASN A 143 -24.74 8.25 24.47
CA ASN A 143 -24.94 8.73 23.11
C ASN A 143 -24.75 10.25 23.11
N TYR A 144 -23.59 10.73 22.68
CA TYR A 144 -23.25 12.15 22.62
C TYR A 144 -23.33 12.67 21.18
N THR A 145 -24.33 13.50 20.90
CA THR A 145 -24.42 14.22 19.62
C THR A 145 -23.49 15.44 19.64
N LEU A 146 -22.61 15.55 18.65
CA LEU A 146 -21.68 16.66 18.52
C LEU A 146 -22.43 17.93 18.03
N PRO A 147 -21.98 19.14 18.44
CA PRO A 147 -22.51 20.39 17.89
C PRO A 147 -22.15 20.54 16.41
N GLN A 148 -23.03 21.17 15.62
CA GLN A 148 -22.93 21.39 14.16
C GLN A 148 -21.49 21.62 13.65
N ILE A 149 -21.06 20.75 12.72
CA ILE A 149 -19.69 20.71 12.17
C ILE A 149 -19.72 21.18 10.71
N VAL A 150 -19.63 22.51 10.54
CA VAL A 150 -19.70 23.20 9.23
C VAL A 150 -18.58 22.77 8.25
N TYR A 151 -17.42 22.36 8.78
CA TYR A 151 -16.28 21.84 8.00
C TYR A 151 -15.73 20.60 8.72
N PRO A 152 -15.33 19.53 8.00
CA PRO A 152 -14.79 18.33 8.62
C PRO A 152 -13.65 18.64 9.61
N LYS A 153 -13.75 18.11 10.84
CA LYS A 153 -12.73 18.31 11.88
C LYS A 153 -12.40 17.00 12.59
N ALA A 154 -11.11 16.79 12.84
CA ALA A 154 -10.65 15.61 13.56
C ALA A 154 -10.87 15.81 15.06
N TRP A 155 -11.48 14.81 15.69
CA TRP A 155 -11.65 14.70 17.13
C TRP A 155 -10.86 13.51 17.65
N TYR A 156 -10.19 13.70 18.78
CA TYR A 156 -9.35 12.71 19.45
C TYR A 156 -10.02 12.36 20.78
N ALA A 157 -10.33 11.10 21.00
CA ALA A 157 -10.94 10.60 22.22
C ALA A 157 -9.86 9.95 23.11
N ILE A 158 -9.72 10.45 24.33
CA ILE A 158 -8.69 10.07 25.29
C ILE A 158 -9.36 9.64 26.60
N TYR A 159 -9.04 8.45 27.09
CA TYR A 159 -9.43 8.02 28.43
C TYR A 159 -8.46 8.57 29.47
N ALA A 160 -9.00 9.11 30.56
CA ALA A 160 -8.26 9.39 31.77
C ALA A 160 -9.13 9.14 33.01
N ASP A 161 -8.46 8.96 34.14
CA ASP A 161 -9.04 8.69 35.44
C ASP A 161 -8.25 9.41 36.55
N LYS A 162 -8.68 9.25 37.80
CA LYS A 162 -8.00 9.92 38.94
C LYS A 162 -6.55 9.47 39.18
N TYR A 163 -6.11 8.36 38.59
CA TYR A 163 -4.75 7.86 38.71
C TYR A 163 -3.83 8.47 37.64
N THR A 164 -4.38 8.82 36.48
CA THR A 164 -3.67 9.29 35.27
C THR A 164 -2.69 10.46 35.52
N CYS A 165 -3.07 11.45 36.33
CA CYS A 165 -2.22 12.61 36.64
C CYS A 165 -1.46 12.54 37.97
N LEU A 166 -1.38 11.36 38.63
CA LEU A 166 -0.57 11.20 39.83
C LEU A 166 0.94 11.30 39.54
N MET A 167 1.70 11.75 40.55
CA MET A 167 3.16 11.82 40.50
C MET A 167 3.84 10.46 40.74
N SER A 168 3.19 9.59 41.51
CA SER A 168 3.57 8.19 41.70
C SER A 168 2.37 7.32 41.39
N TYR A 169 2.58 6.24 40.63
CA TYR A 169 1.56 5.26 40.34
C TYR A 169 1.67 4.09 41.32
N GLU A 170 0.61 3.88 42.08
CA GLU A 170 0.39 2.64 42.84
C GLU A 170 -0.62 1.81 42.05
N ASP A 171 -0.23 0.60 41.64
CA ASP A 171 -1.06 -0.34 40.86
C ASP A 171 -2.41 -0.60 41.56
N PRO A 172 -3.52 0.01 41.08
CA PRO A 172 -4.80 -0.13 41.72
C PRO A 172 -5.42 -1.43 41.22
N LYS A 173 -5.22 -2.52 41.98
CA LYS A 173 -5.94 -3.79 41.78
C LYS A 173 -7.44 -3.52 41.71
N SER A 174 -7.95 -3.50 40.49
CA SER A 174 -9.28 -3.05 40.13
C SER A 174 -9.74 -3.79 38.89
N ASP A 175 -11.05 -3.95 38.75
CA ASP A 175 -11.61 -4.70 37.63
C ASP A 175 -11.36 -3.98 36.29
N ASP A 176 -11.14 -4.76 35.23
CA ASP A 176 -11.06 -4.26 33.87
C ASP A 176 -12.39 -3.63 33.43
N ILE A 177 -12.31 -2.47 32.79
CA ILE A 177 -13.47 -1.80 32.19
C ILE A 177 -13.32 -1.94 30.68
N THR A 178 -14.01 -2.92 30.09
CA THR A 178 -14.03 -3.09 28.64
C THR A 178 -14.99 -2.10 27.99
N TYR A 179 -14.58 -1.49 26.88
CA TYR A 179 -15.36 -0.51 26.14
C TYR A 179 -15.64 -0.94 24.69
N GLU A 180 -16.76 -0.44 24.17
CA GLU A 180 -17.09 -0.40 22.74
C GLU A 180 -17.38 1.06 22.39
N VAL A 181 -16.58 1.67 21.52
CA VAL A 181 -16.81 3.03 21.00
C VAL A 181 -17.23 2.93 19.54
N THR A 182 -18.37 3.53 19.20
CA THR A 182 -18.88 3.64 17.82
C THR A 182 -19.05 5.11 17.47
N LEU A 183 -18.56 5.51 16.31
CA LEU A 183 -18.54 6.90 15.85
C LEU A 183 -19.32 6.96 14.54
N LEU A 184 -20.25 7.90 14.44
CA LEU A 184 -21.25 7.97 13.38
C LEU A 184 -21.36 9.39 12.81
N ASN A 185 -21.26 9.49 11.49
CA ASN A 185 -21.53 10.71 10.72
C ASN A 185 -22.96 10.68 10.15
N PRO A 186 -23.50 11.86 9.76
CA PRO A 186 -24.77 11.93 9.04
C PRO A 186 -24.64 11.32 7.63
N ASP A 187 -25.60 10.47 7.29
CA ASP A 187 -25.79 9.94 5.95
C ASP A 187 -26.29 11.01 4.95
N ALA A 188 -26.44 10.64 3.67
CA ALA A 188 -26.95 11.53 2.63
C ALA A 188 -28.40 12.02 2.84
N ALA A 189 -29.10 11.54 3.87
CA ALA A 189 -30.42 12.00 4.31
C ALA A 189 -30.39 12.71 5.69
N GLY A 190 -29.21 12.92 6.28
CA GLY A 190 -28.98 13.62 7.54
C GLY A 190 -29.07 12.78 8.81
N ASN A 191 -29.12 11.44 8.71
CA ASN A 191 -29.27 10.54 9.85
C ASN A 191 -27.91 9.99 10.31
N PRO A 192 -27.62 9.91 11.62
CA PRO A 192 -26.34 9.42 12.13
C PRO A 192 -26.23 7.89 12.03
N PHE A 193 -26.02 7.38 10.82
CA PHE A 193 -25.84 5.96 10.51
C PHE A 193 -24.60 5.67 9.66
N ASP A 194 -23.86 6.67 9.21
CA ASP A 194 -22.64 6.44 8.43
C ASP A 194 -21.45 6.17 9.35
N HIS A 195 -20.77 5.05 9.14
CA HIS A 195 -19.56 4.66 9.86
C HIS A 195 -18.28 5.25 9.26
N PHE A 196 -18.33 5.82 8.05
CA PHE A 196 -17.20 6.51 7.44
C PHE A 196 -16.91 7.83 8.16
N GLY A 197 -15.63 8.10 8.39
CA GLY A 197 -15.17 9.47 8.65
C GLY A 197 -15.12 10.26 7.33
N ALA A 198 -15.14 11.60 7.37
CA ALA A 198 -15.07 12.44 6.14
C ALA A 198 -13.77 12.27 5.32
N ASP A 199 -12.77 11.59 5.90
CA ASP A 199 -11.53 11.10 5.28
C ASP A 199 -11.77 9.91 4.34
N GLU A 200 -12.75 9.07 4.68
CA GLU A 200 -13.12 7.84 3.96
C GLU A 200 -14.41 8.00 3.15
N SER A 201 -15.20 9.05 3.40
CA SER A 201 -16.45 9.32 2.70
C SER A 201 -16.24 9.39 1.17
N GLY A 202 -17.00 8.60 0.43
CA GLY A 202 -16.87 8.44 -1.02
C GLY A 202 -15.91 7.32 -1.47
N LEU A 203 -15.06 6.78 -0.59
CA LEU A 203 -14.13 5.70 -0.94
C LEU A 203 -14.85 4.41 -1.38
N HIS A 204 -16.02 4.12 -0.78
CA HIS A 204 -16.88 3.02 -1.20
C HIS A 204 -17.40 3.18 -2.65
N GLU A 205 -17.82 4.39 -3.03
CA GLU A 205 -18.29 4.70 -4.38
C GLU A 205 -17.14 4.68 -5.39
N PHE A 206 -15.96 5.20 -5.02
CA PHE A 206 -14.75 5.11 -5.83
C PHE A 206 -14.41 3.65 -6.17
N TYR A 207 -14.37 2.75 -5.17
CA TYR A 207 -14.10 1.33 -5.43
C TYR A 207 -15.22 0.64 -6.22
N PHE A 208 -16.49 1.01 -6.02
CA PHE A 208 -17.60 0.52 -6.85
C PHE A 208 -17.43 0.89 -8.33
N LEU A 209 -17.14 2.17 -8.62
CA LEU A 209 -16.90 2.67 -9.97
C LEU A 209 -15.64 2.05 -10.59
N LEU A 210 -14.58 1.86 -9.82
CA LEU A 210 -13.34 1.21 -10.26
C LEU A 210 -13.57 -0.26 -10.66
N VAL A 211 -14.28 -1.02 -9.83
CA VAL A 211 -14.69 -2.40 -10.14
C VAL A 211 -15.58 -2.46 -11.38
N LEU A 212 -16.52 -1.52 -11.54
CA LEU A 212 -17.37 -1.41 -12.72
C LEU A 212 -16.55 -1.14 -14.01
N VAL A 213 -15.57 -0.24 -13.94
CA VAL A 213 -14.65 0.04 -15.07
C VAL A 213 -13.81 -1.19 -15.42
N TYR A 214 -13.24 -1.90 -14.43
CA TYR A 214 -12.52 -3.15 -14.69
C TYR A 214 -13.41 -4.23 -15.29
N PHE A 215 -14.66 -4.36 -14.83
CA PHE A 215 -15.62 -5.33 -15.38
C PHE A 215 -15.98 -5.04 -16.85
N VAL A 216 -16.27 -3.77 -17.18
CA VAL A 216 -16.55 -3.35 -18.57
C VAL A 216 -15.32 -3.54 -19.46
N ALA A 217 -14.13 -3.15 -18.99
CA ALA A 217 -12.88 -3.37 -19.71
C ALA A 217 -12.59 -4.86 -19.95
N ALA A 218 -12.80 -5.71 -18.94
CA ALA A 218 -12.67 -7.15 -19.08
C ALA A 218 -13.63 -7.71 -20.15
N CYS A 219 -14.91 -7.32 -20.13
CA CYS A 219 -15.90 -7.75 -21.12
C CYS A 219 -15.49 -7.40 -22.56
N ILE A 220 -14.94 -6.19 -22.77
CA ILE A 220 -14.48 -5.73 -24.10
C ILE A 220 -13.20 -6.45 -24.54
N TYR A 221 -12.20 -6.55 -23.65
CA TYR A 221 -10.85 -6.95 -24.05
C TYR A 221 -10.54 -8.45 -23.87
N ILE A 222 -11.26 -9.21 -23.05
CA ILE A 222 -10.89 -10.61 -22.72
C ILE A 222 -10.77 -11.52 -23.95
N GLN A 223 -11.66 -11.37 -24.94
CA GLN A 223 -11.60 -12.15 -26.18
C GLN A 223 -10.37 -11.79 -27.02
N ALA A 224 -10.12 -10.50 -27.23
CA ALA A 224 -8.98 -10.01 -28.00
C ALA A 224 -7.64 -10.37 -27.31
N LEU A 225 -7.61 -10.27 -25.99
CA LEU A 225 -6.47 -10.62 -25.15
C LEU A 225 -6.14 -12.11 -25.25
N TRP A 226 -7.13 -12.99 -25.03
CA TRP A 226 -6.95 -14.44 -25.09
C TRP A 226 -6.51 -14.91 -26.48
N GLN A 227 -7.08 -14.34 -27.55
CA GLN A 227 -6.65 -14.60 -28.93
C GLN A 227 -5.21 -14.13 -29.20
N THR A 228 -4.80 -12.99 -28.63
CA THR A 228 -3.43 -12.46 -28.81
C THR A 228 -2.40 -13.29 -28.04
N ILE A 229 -2.75 -13.73 -26.82
CA ILE A 229 -1.93 -14.65 -26.01
C ILE A 229 -1.78 -16.00 -26.74
N LYS A 230 -2.88 -16.62 -27.18
CA LYS A 230 -2.88 -17.92 -27.86
C LYS A 230 -2.09 -17.92 -29.19
N LYS A 231 -1.94 -16.77 -29.84
CA LYS A 231 -1.17 -16.62 -31.10
C LYS A 231 0.36 -16.52 -30.91
N GLY A 232 0.87 -16.46 -29.68
CA GLY A 232 2.31 -16.65 -29.39
C GLY A 232 3.26 -15.62 -30.03
N GLY A 233 2.79 -14.39 -30.28
CA GLY A 233 3.62 -13.33 -30.89
C GLY A 233 4.80 -12.88 -30.01
N PRO A 234 5.79 -12.14 -30.55
CA PRO A 234 6.99 -11.77 -29.80
C PRO A 234 6.72 -10.89 -28.56
N MET A 235 5.57 -10.22 -28.48
CA MET A 235 5.13 -9.44 -27.31
C MET A 235 4.43 -10.28 -26.22
N HIS A 236 4.27 -11.59 -26.42
CA HIS A 236 3.51 -12.48 -25.54
C HIS A 236 3.91 -12.39 -24.06
N THR A 237 5.20 -12.35 -23.75
CA THR A 237 5.69 -12.29 -22.36
C THR A 237 5.29 -10.98 -21.67
N VAL A 238 5.44 -9.85 -22.35
CA VAL A 238 5.08 -8.52 -21.84
C VAL A 238 3.56 -8.44 -21.62
N LEU A 239 2.78 -8.91 -22.61
CA LEU A 239 1.32 -8.95 -22.52
C LEU A 239 0.82 -9.84 -21.38
N LYS A 240 1.43 -11.02 -21.18
CA LYS A 240 1.09 -11.93 -20.07
C LYS A 240 1.35 -11.27 -18.71
N VAL A 241 2.51 -10.64 -18.51
CA VAL A 241 2.85 -10.02 -17.22
C VAL A 241 2.01 -8.76 -16.97
N LEU A 242 1.67 -7.97 -17.99
CA LEU A 242 0.70 -6.88 -17.85
C LEU A 242 -0.70 -7.43 -17.46
N SER A 243 -1.16 -8.51 -18.11
CA SER A 243 -2.46 -9.12 -17.80
C SER A 243 -2.55 -9.61 -16.35
N ILE A 244 -1.45 -10.13 -15.81
CA ILE A 244 -1.40 -10.59 -14.40
C ILE A 244 -1.40 -9.39 -13.44
N ALA A 245 -0.70 -8.29 -13.76
CA ALA A 245 -0.71 -7.09 -12.93
C ALA A 245 -2.11 -6.44 -12.90
N LEU A 246 -2.75 -6.30 -14.07
CA LEU A 246 -4.13 -5.81 -14.17
C LEU A 246 -5.14 -6.70 -13.44
N LEU A 247 -4.93 -8.02 -13.43
CA LEU A 247 -5.77 -8.96 -12.68
C LEU A 247 -5.58 -8.81 -11.17
N LEU A 248 -4.34 -8.66 -10.68
CA LEU A 248 -4.05 -8.37 -9.27
C LEU A 248 -4.73 -7.06 -8.82
N GLN A 249 -4.60 -6.00 -9.61
CA GLN A 249 -5.21 -4.70 -9.32
C GLN A 249 -6.74 -4.76 -9.30
N ALA A 250 -7.36 -5.48 -10.25
CA ALA A 250 -8.81 -5.69 -10.27
C ALA A 250 -9.32 -6.59 -9.11
N VAL A 251 -8.51 -7.56 -8.66
CA VAL A 251 -8.79 -8.37 -7.46
C VAL A 251 -8.68 -7.53 -6.19
N SER A 252 -7.67 -6.65 -6.09
CA SER A 252 -7.56 -5.69 -4.98
C SER A 252 -8.76 -4.75 -4.92
N ALA A 253 -9.13 -4.10 -6.04
CA ALA A 253 -10.28 -3.20 -6.09
C ALA A 253 -11.60 -3.89 -5.69
N LEU A 254 -11.78 -5.17 -6.08
CA LEU A 254 -12.93 -5.97 -5.66
C LEU A 254 -12.90 -6.34 -4.16
N ALA A 255 -11.72 -6.68 -3.62
CA ALA A 255 -11.55 -6.96 -2.20
C ALA A 255 -11.81 -5.70 -1.35
N ASN A 256 -11.26 -4.54 -1.73
CA ASN A 256 -11.54 -3.26 -1.08
C ASN A 256 -13.03 -2.88 -1.19
N TYR A 257 -13.68 -3.04 -2.36
CA TYR A 257 -15.13 -2.86 -2.46
C TYR A 257 -15.91 -3.74 -1.46
N ILE A 258 -15.54 -5.02 -1.32
CA ILE A 258 -16.18 -5.94 -0.37
C ILE A 258 -15.91 -5.53 1.08
N HIS A 259 -14.68 -5.13 1.43
CA HIS A 259 -14.33 -4.62 2.75
C HIS A 259 -15.18 -3.39 3.10
N PHE A 260 -15.15 -2.35 2.26
CA PHE A 260 -15.89 -1.11 2.49
C PHE A 260 -17.42 -1.30 2.45
N SER A 261 -17.94 -2.24 1.67
CA SER A 261 -19.38 -2.60 1.67
C SER A 261 -19.87 -3.21 2.98
N ARG A 262 -18.98 -3.82 3.77
CA ARG A 262 -19.28 -4.29 5.15
C ARG A 262 -19.00 -3.22 6.18
N TYR A 263 -17.93 -2.46 6.01
CA TYR A 263 -17.58 -1.35 6.87
C TYR A 263 -18.72 -0.32 6.97
N ALA A 264 -19.34 0.02 5.83
CA ALA A 264 -20.52 0.88 5.71
C ALA A 264 -21.79 0.39 6.46
N ARG A 265 -21.75 -0.81 7.06
CA ARG A 265 -22.88 -1.42 7.79
C ARG A 265 -22.56 -1.75 9.24
N ASP A 266 -21.31 -2.17 9.47
CA ASP A 266 -20.88 -2.84 10.71
C ASP A 266 -19.76 -2.08 11.44
N GLY A 267 -19.24 -0.97 10.88
CA GLY A 267 -18.13 -0.17 11.44
C GLY A 267 -16.77 -0.87 11.56
N LYS A 268 -16.69 -2.14 11.15
CA LYS A 268 -15.56 -3.06 11.38
C LYS A 268 -14.99 -3.67 10.09
N GLY A 269 -15.70 -3.56 8.97
CA GLY A 269 -15.28 -4.12 7.68
C GLY A 269 -15.07 -5.63 7.71
N VAL A 270 -14.12 -6.12 6.90
CA VAL A 270 -13.57 -7.47 7.05
C VAL A 270 -12.04 -7.35 7.01
N PRO A 271 -11.32 -7.48 8.14
CA PRO A 271 -9.91 -7.11 8.24
C PRO A 271 -9.03 -7.91 7.27
N PHE A 272 -9.19 -9.23 7.25
CA PHE A 272 -8.47 -10.14 6.34
C PHE A 272 -8.66 -9.81 4.85
N ILE A 273 -9.79 -9.21 4.45
CA ILE A 273 -10.03 -8.83 3.06
C ILE A 273 -9.32 -7.50 2.72
N GLY A 274 -9.19 -6.58 3.67
CA GLY A 274 -8.40 -5.34 3.52
C GLY A 274 -6.92 -5.64 3.30
N SER A 275 -6.29 -6.34 4.25
CA SER A 275 -4.87 -6.73 4.14
C SER A 275 -4.56 -7.59 2.90
N PHE A 276 -5.52 -8.38 2.42
CA PHE A 276 -5.40 -9.09 1.15
C PHE A 276 -5.48 -8.15 -0.07
N ALA A 277 -6.34 -7.12 -0.03
CA ALA A 277 -6.44 -6.12 -1.09
C ALA A 277 -5.17 -5.27 -1.17
N GLU A 278 -4.64 -4.80 -0.05
CA GLU A 278 -3.37 -4.07 0.07
C GLU A 278 -2.21 -4.88 -0.51
N LEU A 279 -2.05 -6.14 -0.07
CA LEU A 279 -1.02 -7.05 -0.58
C LEU A 279 -1.17 -7.31 -2.09
N CYS A 280 -2.39 -7.43 -2.60
CA CYS A 280 -2.64 -7.54 -4.04
C CYS A 280 -2.28 -6.25 -4.81
N ASP A 281 -2.54 -5.07 -4.25
CA ASP A 281 -2.24 -3.80 -4.93
C ASP A 281 -0.74 -3.54 -4.97
N ILE A 282 -0.04 -3.70 -3.84
CA ILE A 282 1.42 -3.58 -3.75
C ILE A 282 2.11 -4.58 -4.69
N ALA A 283 1.63 -5.83 -4.76
CA ALA A 283 2.12 -6.80 -5.73
C ALA A 283 1.85 -6.37 -7.19
N SER A 284 0.71 -5.72 -7.47
CA SER A 284 0.38 -5.18 -8.79
C SER A 284 1.28 -4.01 -9.17
N GLU A 285 1.57 -3.10 -8.23
CA GLU A 285 2.43 -1.95 -8.44
C GLU A 285 3.88 -2.38 -8.70
N VAL A 286 4.46 -3.23 -7.85
CA VAL A 286 5.82 -3.76 -8.05
C VAL A 286 5.94 -4.47 -9.40
N GLN A 287 4.91 -5.20 -9.84
CA GLN A 287 4.90 -5.86 -11.15
C GLN A 287 4.74 -4.88 -12.33
N MET A 288 3.90 -3.84 -12.18
CA MET A 288 3.74 -2.77 -13.17
C MET A 288 5.03 -1.95 -13.32
N LEU A 289 5.68 -1.63 -12.20
CA LEU A 289 6.98 -0.97 -12.15
C LEU A 289 8.07 -1.81 -12.83
N TYR A 290 8.13 -3.12 -12.52
CA TYR A 290 9.12 -4.01 -13.12
C TYR A 290 8.97 -4.07 -14.65
N LEU A 291 7.74 -4.04 -15.17
CA LEU A 291 7.48 -3.87 -16.61
C LEU A 291 7.95 -2.52 -17.14
N LEU A 292 7.61 -1.43 -16.45
CA LEU A 292 7.97 -0.05 -16.78
C LEU A 292 9.50 0.09 -16.96
N LEU A 293 10.24 -0.36 -15.95
CA LEU A 293 11.70 -0.36 -15.87
C LEU A 293 12.35 -1.24 -16.96
N SER A 294 11.77 -2.43 -17.21
CA SER A 294 12.20 -3.32 -18.30
C SER A 294 11.98 -2.71 -19.69
N LEU A 295 10.95 -1.88 -19.86
CA LEU A 295 10.69 -1.17 -21.12
C LEU A 295 11.65 0.02 -21.30
N CYS A 296 11.89 0.81 -20.25
CA CYS A 296 12.84 1.93 -20.29
C CYS A 296 14.28 1.48 -20.60
N MET A 297 14.69 0.30 -20.11
CA MET A 297 15.98 -0.33 -20.44
C MET A 297 16.02 -1.01 -21.83
N GLY A 298 14.98 -0.86 -22.66
CA GLY A 298 14.90 -1.42 -24.03
C GLY A 298 14.80 -2.96 -24.08
N TRP A 299 14.51 -3.58 -22.94
CA TRP A 299 14.94 -4.92 -22.58
C TRP A 299 14.03 -6.03 -23.12
N THR A 300 12.80 -5.66 -23.52
CA THR A 300 11.74 -6.59 -23.95
C THR A 300 11.65 -6.78 -25.47
N LEU A 301 12.47 -6.09 -26.27
CA LEU A 301 12.33 -6.04 -27.74
C LEU A 301 13.48 -6.65 -28.56
N SER A 302 14.72 -6.71 -28.05
CA SER A 302 15.91 -6.70 -28.91
C SER A 302 16.94 -7.84 -28.73
N ARG A 303 16.50 -9.11 -28.70
CA ARG A 303 17.37 -10.27 -29.04
C ARG A 303 16.61 -11.56 -29.41
N MET A 304 16.16 -11.67 -30.66
CA MET A 304 15.52 -12.87 -31.23
C MET A 304 16.46 -14.10 -31.43
N LYS A 305 17.54 -14.28 -30.65
CA LYS A 305 18.54 -15.34 -30.88
C LYS A 305 19.07 -16.05 -29.62
N LYS A 306 18.18 -16.68 -28.84
CA LYS A 306 18.23 -18.14 -28.57
C LYS A 306 17.04 -18.62 -27.72
N SER A 307 16.64 -19.88 -27.97
CA SER A 307 15.79 -20.79 -27.17
C SER A 307 14.79 -20.18 -26.17
N GLN A 308 13.49 -20.26 -26.46
CA GLN A 308 12.46 -20.17 -25.42
C GLN A 308 12.65 -21.28 -24.38
N SER A 309 12.51 -20.94 -23.09
CA SER A 309 12.18 -21.88 -22.00
C SER A 309 11.87 -21.16 -20.68
N LYS A 310 12.49 -20.00 -20.42
CA LYS A 310 12.29 -19.20 -19.20
C LYS A 310 11.66 -17.84 -19.51
N PRO A 311 10.65 -17.38 -18.73
CA PRO A 311 10.18 -16.01 -18.80
C PRO A 311 11.23 -15.06 -18.19
N LEU A 312 11.46 -13.91 -18.83
CA LEU A 312 12.26 -12.78 -18.29
C LEU A 312 13.65 -13.20 -17.74
N GLN A 313 14.46 -13.87 -18.57
CA GLN A 313 15.85 -14.13 -18.23
C GLN A 313 16.71 -12.87 -18.48
N TRP A 314 17.56 -12.51 -17.51
CA TRP A 314 18.32 -11.26 -17.57
C TRP A 314 19.39 -11.25 -18.67
N ASP A 315 19.27 -10.32 -19.63
CA ASP A 315 20.31 -10.10 -20.64
C ASP A 315 21.48 -9.35 -19.98
N SER A 316 22.60 -10.05 -19.84
CA SER A 316 23.51 -9.87 -18.70
C SER A 316 24.55 -8.75 -18.88
N THR A 317 24.09 -7.50 -19.04
CA THR A 317 24.95 -6.33 -18.82
C THR A 317 24.93 -5.95 -17.33
N PRO A 318 26.09 -5.95 -16.63
CA PRO A 318 26.12 -5.78 -15.17
C PRO A 318 25.66 -4.38 -14.71
N THR A 319 25.86 -3.36 -15.55
CA THR A 319 25.45 -1.97 -15.28
C THR A 319 23.94 -1.79 -15.28
N SER A 320 23.24 -2.21 -16.35
CA SER A 320 21.77 -2.14 -16.44
C SER A 320 21.09 -2.96 -15.34
N THR A 321 21.64 -4.15 -15.04
CA THR A 321 21.19 -5.00 -13.93
C THR A 321 21.32 -4.28 -12.58
N GLY A 322 22.44 -3.59 -12.34
CA GLY A 322 22.66 -2.81 -11.11
C GLY A 322 21.64 -1.70 -10.93
N PHE A 323 21.45 -0.84 -11.95
CA PHE A 323 20.46 0.25 -11.88
C PHE A 323 19.03 -0.25 -11.66
N ALA A 324 18.64 -1.34 -12.32
CA ALA A 324 17.29 -1.87 -12.17
C ALA A 324 17.03 -2.46 -10.77
N VAL A 325 17.99 -3.19 -10.19
CA VAL A 325 17.88 -3.71 -8.81
C VAL A 325 17.88 -2.57 -7.79
N VAL A 326 18.72 -1.55 -7.96
CA VAL A 326 18.74 -0.37 -7.08
C VAL A 326 17.42 0.39 -7.12
N ALA A 327 16.82 0.59 -8.30
CA ALA A 327 15.53 1.27 -8.44
C ALA A 327 14.39 0.52 -7.73
N VAL A 328 14.30 -0.81 -7.89
CA VAL A 328 13.28 -1.62 -7.20
C VAL A 328 13.51 -1.63 -5.68
N THR A 329 14.76 -1.80 -5.24
CA THR A 329 15.09 -1.82 -3.80
C THR A 329 14.79 -0.48 -3.13
N ALA A 330 15.12 0.64 -3.78
CA ALA A 330 14.81 1.98 -3.29
C ALA A 330 13.30 2.22 -3.14
N GLN A 331 12.46 1.67 -4.04
CA GLN A 331 11.01 1.78 -3.91
C GLN A 331 10.42 0.87 -2.82
N VAL A 332 10.90 -0.36 -2.66
CA VAL A 332 10.48 -1.20 -1.53
C VAL A 332 10.84 -0.53 -0.20
N ILE A 333 11.99 0.13 -0.10
CA ILE A 333 12.37 0.92 1.08
C ILE A 333 11.43 2.13 1.29
N LEU A 334 11.09 2.88 0.24
CA LEU A 334 10.19 4.03 0.33
C LEU A 334 8.74 3.63 0.69
N LEU A 335 8.22 2.55 0.11
CA LEU A 335 6.88 2.01 0.46
C LEU A 335 6.83 1.51 1.90
N VAL A 336 7.88 0.83 2.38
CA VAL A 336 7.99 0.43 3.79
C VAL A 336 8.13 1.64 4.70
N TRP A 337 8.81 2.71 4.28
CA TRP A 337 8.90 3.97 5.04
C TRP A 337 7.53 4.65 5.15
N GLU A 338 6.80 4.79 4.05
CA GLU A 338 5.44 5.34 4.01
C GLU A 338 4.52 4.58 4.98
N GLN A 339 4.59 3.25 5.00
CA GLN A 339 3.86 2.41 5.95
C GLN A 339 4.30 2.57 7.41
N PHE A 340 5.56 2.92 7.71
CA PHE A 340 5.96 3.27 9.09
C PHE A 340 5.50 4.68 9.49
N GLU A 341 5.58 5.66 8.59
CA GLU A 341 5.15 7.04 8.81
C GLU A 341 3.63 7.12 9.07
N GLU A 342 2.84 6.34 8.33
CA GLU A 342 1.38 6.20 8.49
C GLU A 342 0.98 5.53 9.82
N ASN A 343 1.76 4.56 10.30
CA ASN A 343 1.50 3.86 11.57
C ASN A 343 1.88 4.67 12.82
N GLU A 344 2.93 5.52 12.77
CA GLU A 344 3.32 6.34 13.93
C GLU A 344 2.54 7.65 14.04
N HIS A 345 1.98 8.20 12.95
CA HIS A 345 1.44 9.56 12.92
C HIS A 345 0.02 9.65 12.33
N HIS A 346 -1.00 9.30 13.11
CA HIS A 346 -2.41 9.71 12.89
C HIS A 346 -2.65 11.24 13.09
N SER A 347 -1.70 12.07 12.69
CA SER A 347 -1.77 13.53 12.74
C SER A 347 -2.44 14.06 11.47
N PHE A 348 -3.64 14.61 11.61
CA PHE A 348 -4.54 14.98 10.50
C PHE A 348 -4.05 16.10 9.56
N HIS A 349 -2.78 16.50 9.64
CA HIS A 349 -2.12 17.52 8.81
C HIS A 349 -0.85 17.02 8.10
N ALA A 350 -0.65 15.70 7.99
CA ALA A 350 0.39 15.09 7.13
C ALA A 350 0.08 15.20 5.62
N HIS A 351 -0.26 16.40 5.14
CA HIS A 351 -0.71 16.63 3.76
C HIS A 351 0.37 16.37 2.69
N LEU A 352 1.63 16.24 3.13
CA LEU A 352 2.74 15.64 2.40
C LEU A 352 3.55 14.76 3.36
N SER A 353 3.32 13.44 3.38
CA SER A 353 4.38 12.50 3.79
C SER A 353 5.58 12.73 2.87
N LEU A 354 6.79 12.79 3.43
CA LEU A 354 7.99 12.98 2.62
C LEU A 354 8.29 11.73 1.79
N ALA A 355 7.99 10.53 2.31
CA ALA A 355 8.09 9.28 1.56
C ALA A 355 7.07 9.20 0.41
N GLY A 356 5.78 9.46 0.67
CA GLY A 356 4.74 9.45 -0.36
C GLY A 356 4.97 10.50 -1.45
N THR A 357 5.44 11.70 -1.08
CA THR A 357 5.82 12.74 -2.04
C THR A 357 6.99 12.29 -2.94
N LEU A 358 8.00 11.62 -2.37
CA LEU A 358 9.13 11.08 -3.14
C LEU A 358 8.72 9.91 -4.04
N LEU A 359 7.80 9.05 -3.57
CA LEU A 359 7.21 7.98 -4.38
C LEU A 359 6.44 8.54 -5.57
N ILE A 360 5.59 9.55 -5.36
CA ILE A 360 4.88 10.26 -6.43
C ILE A 360 5.85 10.86 -7.45
N ALA A 361 6.86 11.61 -6.98
CA ALA A 361 7.86 12.21 -7.86
C ALA A 361 8.63 11.15 -8.68
N LEU A 362 8.95 10.00 -8.07
CA LEU A 362 9.61 8.88 -8.73
C LEU A 362 8.70 8.16 -9.74
N LYS A 363 7.41 7.94 -9.40
CA LYS A 363 6.39 7.39 -10.32
C LYS A 363 6.23 8.29 -11.55
N ILE A 364 6.19 9.62 -11.37
CA ILE A 364 6.13 10.61 -12.46
C ILE A 364 7.41 10.58 -13.32
N CYS A 365 8.59 10.62 -12.72
CA CYS A 365 9.87 10.53 -13.44
C CYS A 365 9.99 9.25 -14.27
N LEU A 366 9.55 8.11 -13.73
CA LEU A 366 9.55 6.84 -14.46
C LEU A 366 8.50 6.81 -15.58
N ALA A 367 7.30 7.37 -15.37
CA ALA A 367 6.29 7.51 -16.42
C ALA A 367 6.79 8.38 -17.59
N MET A 368 7.48 9.48 -17.31
CA MET A 368 8.14 10.33 -18.32
C MET A 368 9.27 9.57 -19.04
N SER A 369 10.07 8.77 -18.32
CA SER A 369 11.12 7.94 -18.93
C SER A 369 10.53 6.87 -19.88
N LEU A 370 9.37 6.29 -19.52
CA LEU A 370 8.64 5.36 -20.39
C LEU A 370 8.08 6.07 -21.62
N ALA A 371 7.45 7.24 -21.45
CA ALA A 371 6.90 8.01 -22.56
C ALA A 371 7.99 8.36 -23.59
N PHE A 372 9.18 8.76 -23.12
CA PHE A 372 10.34 9.00 -23.98
C PHE A 372 10.87 7.71 -24.63
N GLY A 373 11.07 6.63 -23.87
CA GLY A 373 11.56 5.34 -24.40
C GLY A 373 10.61 4.73 -25.44
N LEU A 374 9.29 4.74 -25.16
CA LEU A 374 8.27 4.30 -26.11
C LEU A 374 8.18 5.22 -27.32
N TYR A 375 8.36 6.53 -27.19
CA TYR A 375 8.42 7.44 -28.35
C TYR A 375 9.58 7.09 -29.29
N GLN A 376 10.77 6.79 -28.75
CA GLN A 376 11.93 6.32 -29.54
C GLN A 376 11.67 4.95 -30.20
N ILE A 377 11.01 4.01 -29.50
CA ILE A 377 10.63 2.71 -30.08
C ILE A 377 9.57 2.88 -31.18
N ILE A 378 8.58 3.75 -30.97
CA ILE A 378 7.46 4.01 -31.90
C ILE A 378 7.92 4.73 -33.17
N SER A 379 8.94 5.60 -33.09
CA SER A 379 9.49 6.30 -34.26
C SER A 379 10.39 5.40 -35.11
N LEU A 380 11.06 4.40 -34.50
CA LEU A 380 11.95 3.46 -35.19
C LEU A 380 11.23 2.18 -35.69
N GLU A 381 10.14 1.75 -35.05
CA GLU A 381 9.43 0.52 -35.41
C GLU A 381 8.59 0.67 -36.68
N ARG A 382 9.09 0.09 -37.78
CA ARG A 382 8.50 0.15 -39.13
C ARG A 382 7.19 -0.63 -39.31
N SER A 383 6.77 -1.41 -38.30
CA SER A 383 5.56 -2.25 -38.35
C SER A 383 4.34 -1.54 -37.72
N THR A 384 3.33 -1.24 -38.54
CA THR A 384 2.07 -0.60 -38.11
C THR A 384 1.33 -1.39 -37.02
N MET A 385 1.32 -2.72 -37.11
CA MET A 385 0.69 -3.60 -36.11
C MET A 385 1.33 -3.45 -34.73
N LYS A 386 2.67 -3.55 -34.64
CA LYS A 386 3.39 -3.35 -33.37
C LYS A 386 3.25 -1.93 -32.86
N ARG A 387 3.26 -0.92 -33.75
CA ARG A 387 3.12 0.49 -33.36
C ARG A 387 1.77 0.75 -32.67
N GLN A 388 0.68 0.17 -33.17
CA GLN A 388 -0.64 0.25 -32.52
C GLN A 388 -0.68 -0.52 -31.19
N PHE A 389 0.04 -1.65 -31.09
CA PHE A 389 0.21 -2.36 -29.81
C PHE A 389 0.91 -1.46 -28.77
N TYR A 390 2.04 -0.82 -29.10
CA TYR A 390 2.74 0.07 -28.15
C TYR A 390 1.91 1.30 -27.78
N ILE A 391 1.17 1.90 -28.72
CA ILE A 391 0.27 3.04 -28.42
C ILE A 391 -0.85 2.61 -27.45
N THR A 392 -1.44 1.43 -27.66
CA THR A 392 -2.51 0.91 -26.79
C THR A 392 -1.96 0.51 -25.41
N PHE A 393 -0.82 -0.18 -25.38
CA PHE A 393 -0.09 -0.56 -24.17
C PHE A 393 0.28 0.68 -23.34
N SER A 394 0.84 1.72 -23.98
CA SER A 394 1.22 2.98 -23.33
C SER A 394 0.00 3.66 -22.70
N LYS A 395 -1.13 3.74 -23.41
CA LYS A 395 -2.39 4.26 -22.87
C LYS A 395 -2.86 3.49 -21.63
N VAL A 396 -2.78 2.15 -21.64
CA VAL A 396 -3.16 1.32 -20.48
C VAL A 396 -2.20 1.55 -19.30
N CYS A 397 -0.89 1.54 -19.51
CA CYS A 397 0.07 1.80 -18.42
C CYS A 397 -0.05 3.22 -17.86
N ILE A 398 -0.27 4.23 -18.70
CA ILE A 398 -0.50 5.62 -18.25
C ILE A 398 -1.83 5.72 -17.48
N LEU A 399 -2.90 5.06 -17.93
CA LEU A 399 -4.17 5.05 -17.21
C LEU A 399 -4.04 4.37 -15.83
N CYS A 400 -3.37 3.22 -15.77
CA CYS A 400 -3.11 2.52 -14.50
C CYS A 400 -2.21 3.32 -13.56
N LEU A 401 -1.17 3.98 -14.08
CA LEU A 401 -0.31 4.88 -13.30
C LEU A 401 -1.10 6.05 -12.70
N ASN A 402 -1.96 6.72 -13.49
CA ASN A 402 -2.79 7.81 -12.97
C ASN A 402 -3.86 7.32 -11.99
N CYS A 403 -4.43 6.13 -12.21
CA CYS A 403 -5.43 5.54 -11.31
C CYS A 403 -4.81 5.13 -9.96
N ALA A 404 -3.65 4.48 -9.99
CA ALA A 404 -2.86 4.20 -8.78
C ALA A 404 -2.43 5.50 -8.07
N LEU A 405 -2.01 6.53 -8.81
CA LEU A 405 -1.64 7.85 -8.25
C LEU A 405 -2.82 8.54 -7.55
N HIS A 406 -4.04 8.41 -8.08
CA HIS A 406 -5.26 8.92 -7.44
C HIS A 406 -5.66 8.10 -6.20
N CYS A 407 -5.49 6.78 -6.25
CA CYS A 407 -5.85 5.87 -5.16
C CYS A 407 -4.89 6.01 -3.97
N SER A 408 -3.59 6.07 -4.24
CA SER A 408 -2.47 6.14 -3.27
C SER A 408 -2.41 7.41 -2.42
N HIS A 409 -3.34 8.35 -2.57
CA HIS A 409 -3.26 9.67 -1.91
C HIS A 409 -4.63 10.34 -1.65
N GLY A 410 -5.74 9.59 -1.73
CA GLY A 410 -7.08 10.07 -1.38
C GLY A 410 -7.61 11.29 -2.17
N PHE A 411 -6.96 11.67 -3.27
CA PHE A 411 -7.12 13.00 -3.89
C PHE A 411 -8.50 13.26 -4.54
N VAL A 412 -9.36 12.23 -4.60
CA VAL A 412 -10.78 12.38 -4.99
C VAL A 412 -11.60 12.98 -3.86
N CYS A 413 -11.38 12.54 -2.60
CA CYS A 413 -12.19 12.94 -1.45
C CYS A 413 -12.12 14.46 -1.21
N LEU A 414 -10.92 15.04 -1.33
CA LEU A 414 -10.67 16.47 -1.11
C LEU A 414 -11.22 17.41 -2.22
N HIS A 415 -11.82 16.86 -3.28
CA HIS A 415 -12.35 17.64 -4.40
C HIS A 415 -13.85 17.39 -4.67
N CYS A 416 -14.54 16.73 -3.73
CA CYS A 416 -15.99 16.49 -3.72
C CYS A 416 -16.66 17.03 -2.43
N VAL A 417 -16.13 18.12 -1.87
CA VAL A 417 -16.71 18.93 -0.79
C VAL A 417 -16.80 20.38 -1.26
#